data_AF-A0A7V6XQ20-F1
#
_entry.id   AF-A0A7V6XQ20-F1
#
_cell.length_a   1.000
_cell.length_b   1.000
_cell.length_c   1.000
_cell.angle_alpha   90.00
_cell.angle_beta   90.00
_cell.angle_gamma   90.00
#
_symmetry.space_group_name_H-M   'P 1'
#
loop_
_entity.id
_entity.type
_entity.pdbx_description
1 polymer ?
#
loop_
_entity_poly.entity_id
_entity_poly.type
_entity_poly.pdbx_seq_one_letter_code
_entity_poly.pdbx_strand_id
1 'polypeptide(L)'
;AARLTQPAFYLYFSSKEAIFIELTQMFHNRMKTLIKNSLLDSGIEKDNVFEQIKTKLKMFFDFLATEPDLTRIGLFIDPNRDQTKAEMVQMIQGNLVKEQQAGYFRSDLDMEFVAECLVSMIERLTDTRLLTGLSNSDSLATQVVDLLLNGMIVE
;
A
#
# COMPACT_ATOMS: atom_id res chain seq x y z
N ALA A 1 -12.09 -31.05 5.25
CA ALA A 1 -12.72 -29.98 4.44
C ALA A 1 -14.14 -29.74 4.98
N ALA A 2 -14.33 -28.67 5.75
CA ALA A 2 -15.66 -28.28 6.22
C ALA A 2 -16.32 -27.43 5.13
N ARG A 3 -17.32 -28.01 4.45
CA ARG A 3 -18.23 -27.27 3.56
C ARG A 3 -19.22 -26.52 4.43
N LEU A 4 -18.86 -25.31 4.84
CA LEU A 4 -19.79 -24.40 5.51
C LEU A 4 -20.76 -23.88 4.44
N THR A 5 -22.01 -24.34 4.52
CA THR A 5 -23.13 -23.77 3.76
C THR A 5 -23.41 -22.36 4.30
N GLN A 6 -23.88 -21.46 3.43
CA GLN A 6 -24.22 -20.05 3.74
C GLN A 6 -24.97 -19.80 5.07
N PRO A 7 -25.81 -20.70 5.62
CA PRO A 7 -26.50 -20.47 6.89
C PRO A 7 -25.58 -20.40 8.12
N ALA A 8 -24.36 -20.96 8.07
CA ALA A 8 -23.44 -20.92 9.20
C ALA A 8 -22.73 -19.55 9.36
N PHE A 9 -22.74 -18.71 8.31
CA PHE A 9 -22.10 -17.39 8.31
C PHE A 9 -22.89 -16.37 9.15
N TYR A 10 -24.21 -16.55 9.29
CA TYR A 10 -25.09 -15.64 10.04
C TYR A 10 -25.22 -16.00 11.52
N LEU A 11 -24.66 -17.12 11.97
CA LEU A 11 -24.76 -17.53 13.37
C LEU A 11 -23.83 -16.72 14.31
N TYR A 12 -22.91 -15.91 13.76
CA TYR A 12 -21.91 -15.17 14.53
C TYR A 12 -21.97 -13.64 14.37
N PHE A 13 -22.82 -13.09 13.48
CA PHE A 13 -22.84 -11.65 13.18
C PHE A 13 -24.25 -11.07 13.11
N SER A 14 -24.44 -9.92 13.75
CA SER A 14 -25.74 -9.25 13.95
C SER A 14 -26.41 -8.76 12.66
N SER A 15 -25.64 -8.50 11.59
CA SER A 15 -26.14 -8.13 10.25
C SER A 15 -25.00 -8.14 9.20
N LYS A 16 -25.35 -8.00 7.90
CA LYS A 16 -24.38 -7.91 6.79
C LYS A 16 -23.48 -6.67 6.90
N GLU A 17 -24.01 -5.58 7.46
CA GLU A 17 -23.33 -4.32 7.68
C GLU A 17 -22.22 -4.46 8.73
N ALA A 18 -22.46 -5.25 9.78
CA ALA A 18 -21.45 -5.53 10.80
C ALA A 18 -20.22 -6.25 10.21
N ILE A 19 -20.47 -7.23 9.33
CA ILE A 19 -19.40 -7.97 8.63
C ILE A 19 -18.62 -7.05 7.70
N PHE A 20 -19.32 -6.18 6.95
CA PHE A 20 -18.68 -5.20 6.08
C PHE A 20 -17.71 -4.28 6.85
N ILE A 21 -18.16 -3.76 8.00
CA ILE A 21 -17.35 -2.89 8.86
C ILE A 21 -16.14 -3.65 9.37
N GLU A 22 -16.32 -4.86 9.89
CA GLU A 22 -15.23 -5.67 10.42
C GLU A 22 -14.19 -6.01 9.36
N LEU A 23 -14.61 -6.47 8.18
CA LEU A 23 -13.71 -6.79 7.07
C LEU A 23 -12.90 -5.57 6.62
N THR A 24 -13.57 -4.43 6.47
CA THR A 24 -12.94 -3.16 6.05
C THR A 24 -11.92 -2.70 7.10
N GLN A 25 -12.28 -2.77 8.39
CA GLN A 25 -11.39 -2.40 9.48
C GLN A 25 -10.19 -3.34 9.59
N MET A 26 -10.39 -4.65 9.41
CA MET A 26 -9.30 -5.63 9.34
C MET A 26 -8.34 -5.33 8.18
N PHE A 27 -8.87 -5.03 7.00
CA PHE A 27 -8.08 -4.66 5.83
C PHE A 27 -7.25 -3.39 6.09
N HIS A 28 -7.87 -2.33 6.62
CA HIS A 28 -7.15 -1.09 6.97
C HIS A 28 -6.08 -1.33 8.04
N ASN A 29 -6.35 -2.13 9.07
CA ASN A 29 -5.35 -2.43 10.10
C ASN A 29 -4.14 -3.19 9.55
N ARG A 30 -4.36 -4.14 8.64
CA ARG A 30 -3.26 -4.85 7.95
C ARG A 30 -2.45 -3.91 7.08
N MET A 31 -3.12 -3.05 6.32
CA MET A 31 -2.47 -2.03 5.50
C MET A 31 -1.63 -1.06 6.34
N LYS A 32 -2.18 -0.53 7.44
CA LYS A 32 -1.47 0.32 8.40
C LYS A 32 -0.22 -0.37 8.96
N THR A 33 -0.35 -1.66 9.30
CA THR A 33 0.78 -2.47 9.78
C THR A 33 1.86 -2.61 8.71
N LEU A 34 1.45 -2.84 7.45
CA LEU A 34 2.37 -2.98 6.32
C LEU A 34 3.15 -1.68 6.07
N ILE A 35 2.49 -0.52 6.10
CA ILE A 35 3.13 0.79 5.99
C ILE A 35 4.09 1.01 7.16
N LYS A 36 3.67 0.74 8.40
CA LYS A 36 4.55 0.91 9.56
C LYS A 36 5.82 0.07 9.45
N ASN A 37 5.72 -1.14 8.93
CA ASN A 37 6.85 -2.05 8.73
C ASN A 37 7.66 -1.75 7.46
N SER A 38 7.22 -0.79 6.63
CA SER A 38 7.94 -0.39 5.42
C SER A 38 9.06 0.62 5.69
N LEU A 39 9.20 1.14 6.91
CA LEU A 39 10.33 2.00 7.27
C LEU A 39 11.67 1.28 7.02
N LEU A 40 12.57 1.88 6.25
CA LEU A 40 13.90 1.33 5.96
C LEU A 40 14.70 1.07 7.24
N ASP A 41 15.43 -0.05 7.26
CA ASP A 41 16.33 -0.38 8.36
C ASP A 41 17.48 0.64 8.43
N SER A 42 17.92 0.96 9.65
CA SER A 42 19.05 1.85 9.85
C SER A 42 20.36 1.22 9.35
N GLY A 43 21.17 1.99 8.63
CA GLY A 43 22.50 1.57 8.20
C GLY A 43 22.53 0.72 6.92
N ILE A 44 21.44 0.66 6.16
CA ILE A 44 21.45 0.10 4.79
C ILE A 44 22.51 0.83 3.95
N GLU A 45 23.36 0.07 3.26
CA GLU A 45 24.27 0.62 2.26
C GLU A 45 23.48 1.26 1.13
N LYS A 46 23.91 2.43 0.64
CA LYS A 46 23.15 3.21 -0.36
C LYS A 46 22.75 2.39 -1.58
N ASP A 47 23.62 1.51 -2.05
CA ASP A 47 23.39 0.66 -3.23
C ASP A 47 22.26 -0.36 -3.01
N ASN A 48 21.93 -0.68 -1.75
CA ASN A 48 20.86 -1.60 -1.37
C ASN A 48 19.52 -0.89 -1.08
N VAL A 49 19.48 0.45 -1.03
CA VAL A 49 18.26 1.22 -0.75
C VAL A 49 17.21 0.98 -1.84
N PHE A 50 17.64 0.95 -3.11
CA PHE A 50 16.75 0.72 -4.25
C PHE A 50 16.00 -0.62 -4.13
N GLU A 51 16.73 -1.72 -3.94
CA GLU A 51 16.14 -3.07 -3.85
C GLU A 51 15.28 -3.24 -2.59
N GLN A 52 15.63 -2.60 -1.49
CA GLN A 52 14.81 -2.58 -0.28
C GLN A 52 13.47 -1.88 -0.51
N ILE A 53 13.47 -0.70 -1.14
CA ILE A 53 12.23 0.04 -1.46
C ILE A 53 11.37 -0.77 -2.43
N LYS A 54 11.98 -1.34 -3.48
CA LYS A 54 11.29 -2.22 -4.44
C LYS A 54 10.64 -3.41 -3.75
N THR A 55 11.37 -4.09 -2.87
CA THR A 55 10.86 -5.25 -2.11
C THR A 55 9.64 -4.86 -1.27
N LYS A 56 9.73 -3.74 -0.55
CA LYS A 56 8.64 -3.27 0.32
C LYS A 56 7.41 -2.82 -0.47
N LEU A 57 7.62 -2.13 -1.59
CA LEU A 57 6.52 -1.73 -2.47
C LEU A 57 5.87 -2.95 -3.14
N LYS A 58 6.65 -3.96 -3.54
CA LYS A 58 6.13 -5.23 -4.04
C LYS A 58 5.26 -5.92 -2.99
N MET A 59 5.70 -5.99 -1.73
CA MET A 59 4.89 -6.54 -0.64
C MET A 59 3.56 -5.79 -0.48
N PHE A 60 3.56 -4.47 -0.70
CA PHE A 60 2.34 -3.66 -0.71
C PHE A 60 1.38 -4.08 -1.84
N PHE A 61 1.88 -4.17 -3.07
CA PHE A 61 1.05 -4.66 -4.18
C PHE A 61 0.61 -6.12 -4.01
N ASP A 62 1.44 -7.00 -3.47
CA ASP A 62 1.07 -8.39 -3.17
C ASP A 62 -0.10 -8.45 -2.17
N PHE A 63 -0.05 -7.63 -1.11
CA PHE A 63 -1.15 -7.50 -0.16
C PHE A 63 -2.45 -7.06 -0.87
N LEU A 64 -2.39 -6.05 -1.74
CA LEU A 64 -3.55 -5.57 -2.48
C LEU A 64 -4.08 -6.58 -3.50
N ALA A 65 -3.22 -7.43 -4.05
CA ALA A 65 -3.60 -8.50 -4.98
C ALA A 65 -4.15 -9.75 -4.28
N THR A 66 -3.89 -9.94 -2.98
CA THR A 66 -4.23 -11.17 -2.26
C THR A 66 -5.74 -11.41 -2.21
N GLU A 67 -6.51 -10.36 -1.94
CA GLU A 67 -7.98 -10.41 -1.90
C GLU A 67 -8.57 -9.23 -2.70
N PRO A 68 -8.70 -9.35 -4.04
CA PRO A 68 -9.11 -8.25 -4.92
C PRO A 68 -10.43 -7.58 -4.51
N ASP A 69 -11.42 -8.35 -4.08
CA ASP A 69 -12.72 -7.81 -3.67
C ASP A 69 -12.62 -7.05 -2.34
N LEU A 70 -11.80 -7.52 -1.39
CA LEU A 70 -11.55 -6.81 -0.15
C LEU A 70 -10.77 -5.52 -0.39
N THR A 71 -9.80 -5.54 -1.31
CA THR A 71 -9.09 -4.34 -1.77
C THR A 71 -10.06 -3.34 -2.41
N ARG A 72 -10.97 -3.78 -3.27
CA ARG A 72 -12.02 -2.92 -3.85
C ARG A 72 -12.88 -2.29 -2.77
N ILE A 73 -13.35 -3.10 -1.82
CA ILE A 73 -14.15 -2.63 -0.70
C ILE A 73 -13.37 -1.58 0.11
N GLY A 74 -12.17 -1.91 0.58
CA GLY A 74 -11.43 -1.09 1.53
C GLY A 74 -10.75 0.15 0.96
N LEU A 75 -10.44 0.20 -0.35
CA LEU A 75 -9.77 1.35 -0.96
C LEU A 75 -10.68 2.21 -1.85
N PHE A 76 -11.71 1.63 -2.47
CA PHE A 76 -12.47 2.30 -3.53
C PHE A 76 -13.96 2.47 -3.21
N ILE A 77 -14.57 1.52 -2.49
CA ILE A 77 -16.02 1.53 -2.22
C ILE A 77 -16.34 2.12 -0.83
N ASP A 78 -15.50 1.88 0.17
CA ASP A 78 -15.70 2.36 1.55
C ASP A 78 -16.11 3.84 1.57
N PRO A 79 -17.23 4.21 2.22
CA PRO A 79 -17.61 5.60 2.44
C PRO A 79 -16.50 6.46 3.06
N ASN A 80 -15.59 5.86 3.83
CA ASN A 80 -14.46 6.53 4.48
C ASN A 80 -13.17 6.50 3.65
N ARG A 81 -13.19 6.05 2.39
CA ARG A 81 -11.98 5.89 1.56
C ARG A 81 -11.08 7.12 1.53
N ASP A 82 -11.64 8.33 1.50
CA ASP A 82 -10.86 9.56 1.39
C ASP A 82 -10.10 9.83 2.70
N GLN A 83 -10.72 9.53 3.84
CA GLN A 83 -10.07 9.54 5.15
C GLN A 83 -8.99 8.46 5.25
N THR A 84 -9.27 7.24 4.77
CA THR A 84 -8.27 6.15 4.73
C THR A 84 -7.04 6.55 3.91
N LYS A 85 -7.24 7.19 2.75
CA LYS A 85 -6.13 7.67 1.91
C LYS A 85 -5.33 8.78 2.59
N ALA A 86 -5.99 9.74 3.23
CA ALA A 86 -5.30 10.77 4.01
C ALA A 86 -4.44 10.15 5.13
N GLU A 87 -4.95 9.13 5.83
CA GLU A 87 -4.19 8.38 6.83
C GLU A 87 -2.99 7.64 6.21
N MET A 88 -3.15 7.02 5.04
CA MET A 88 -2.04 6.38 4.32
C MET A 88 -0.93 7.38 3.98
N VAL A 89 -1.30 8.56 3.45
CA VAL A 89 -0.35 9.64 3.13
C VAL A 89 0.43 10.05 4.37
N GLN A 90 -0.26 10.32 5.48
CA GLN A 90 0.40 10.71 6.74
C GLN A 90 1.36 9.64 7.26
N MET A 91 0.97 8.36 7.18
CA MET A 91 1.84 7.28 7.65
C MET A 91 3.06 7.09 6.75
N ILE A 92 2.89 7.18 5.43
CA ILE A 92 4.00 7.08 4.47
C ILE A 92 4.93 8.28 4.61
N GLN A 93 4.40 9.50 4.69
CA GLN A 93 5.17 10.71 4.97
C GLN A 93 6.02 10.54 6.24
N GLY A 94 5.43 10.01 7.31
CA GLY A 94 6.15 9.77 8.58
C GLY A 94 7.35 8.82 8.44
N ASN A 95 7.29 7.84 7.53
CA ASN A 95 8.44 7.00 7.22
C ASN A 95 9.46 7.74 6.36
N LEU A 96 9.00 8.38 5.28
CA LEU A 96 9.86 9.12 4.35
C LEU A 96 10.66 10.24 5.03
N VAL A 97 10.07 10.96 5.98
CA VAL A 97 10.76 11.98 6.78
C VAL A 97 11.90 11.38 7.60
N LYS A 98 11.68 10.21 8.22
CA LYS A 98 12.74 9.52 8.98
C LYS A 98 13.86 9.03 8.06
N GLU A 99 13.50 8.53 6.88
CA GLU A 99 14.45 8.05 5.88
C GLU A 99 15.27 9.21 5.28
N GLN A 100 14.65 10.37 5.06
CA GLN A 100 15.32 11.61 4.68
C GLN A 100 16.29 12.07 5.78
N GLN A 101 15.87 12.06 7.05
CA GLN A 101 16.72 12.39 8.19
C GLN A 101 17.89 11.42 8.37
N ALA A 102 17.71 10.15 7.99
CA ALA A 102 18.77 9.14 7.96
C ALA A 102 19.74 9.31 6.76
N GLY A 103 19.48 10.27 5.88
CA GLY A 103 20.33 10.58 4.72
C GLY A 103 20.11 9.68 3.50
N TYR A 104 19.00 8.92 3.47
CA TYR A 104 18.66 8.09 2.31
C TYR A 104 18.11 8.92 1.14
N PHE A 105 17.43 10.03 1.44
CA PHE A 105 16.83 10.91 0.43
C PHE A 105 17.37 12.33 0.52
N ARG A 106 17.26 13.07 -0.59
CA ARG A 106 17.69 14.47 -0.64
C ARG A 106 16.84 15.33 0.30
N SER A 107 17.49 16.25 1.00
CA SER A 107 16.85 17.08 2.05
C SER A 107 15.96 18.21 1.53
N ASP A 108 16.03 18.52 0.22
CA ASP A 108 15.24 19.57 -0.43
C ASP A 108 13.85 19.09 -0.87
N LEU A 109 13.59 17.78 -0.83
CA LEU A 109 12.31 17.19 -1.21
C LEU A 109 11.27 17.38 -0.10
N ASP A 110 10.07 17.81 -0.49
CA ASP A 110 8.89 17.81 0.37
C ASP A 110 8.32 16.39 0.48
N MET A 111 8.47 15.78 1.66
CA MET A 111 8.04 14.40 1.89
C MET A 111 6.52 14.24 1.98
N GLU A 112 5.75 15.32 2.21
CA GLU A 112 4.29 15.27 2.09
C GLU A 112 3.89 15.08 0.63
N PHE A 113 4.43 15.93 -0.25
CA PHE A 113 4.20 15.84 -1.69
C PHE A 113 4.62 14.48 -2.27
N VAL A 114 5.78 13.96 -1.85
CA VAL A 114 6.24 12.63 -2.29
C VAL A 114 5.29 11.53 -1.81
N ALA A 115 4.80 11.60 -0.56
CA ALA A 115 3.84 10.63 -0.03
C ALA A 115 2.50 10.66 -0.79
N GLU A 116 1.97 11.84 -1.08
CA GLU A 116 0.74 12.01 -1.86
C GLU A 116 0.87 11.39 -3.26
N CYS A 117 2.00 11.67 -3.92
CA CYS A 117 2.31 11.11 -5.24
C CYS A 117 2.40 9.58 -5.18
N LEU A 118 3.13 9.02 -4.22
CA LEU A 118 3.29 7.57 -4.08
C LEU A 118 1.95 6.88 -3.79
N VAL A 119 1.14 7.39 -2.86
CA VAL A 119 -0.19 6.84 -2.56
C VAL A 119 -1.08 6.89 -3.79
N SER A 120 -1.09 8.00 -4.52
CA SER A 120 -1.88 8.16 -5.74
C SER A 120 -1.46 7.20 -6.85
N MET A 121 -0.14 6.98 -7.03
CA MET A 121 0.38 5.97 -7.96
C MET A 121 -0.07 4.57 -7.57
N ILE A 122 0.10 4.19 -6.29
CA ILE A 122 -0.31 2.88 -5.79
C ILE A 122 -1.81 2.66 -6.01
N GLU A 123 -2.65 3.62 -5.64
CA GLU A 123 -4.09 3.55 -5.85
C GLU A 123 -4.42 3.35 -7.33
N ARG A 124 -3.95 4.26 -8.19
CA ARG A 124 -4.27 4.26 -9.61
C ARG A 124 -3.81 2.99 -10.30
N LEU A 125 -2.60 2.52 -10.01
CA LEU A 125 -2.03 1.32 -10.62
C LEU A 125 -2.67 0.04 -10.08
N THR A 126 -3.15 0.05 -8.83
CA THR A 126 -3.93 -1.05 -8.27
C THR A 126 -5.22 -1.24 -9.08
N ASP A 127 -6.02 -0.19 -9.22
CA ASP A 127 -7.30 -0.25 -9.94
C ASP A 127 -7.11 -0.60 -11.43
N THR A 128 -6.18 0.10 -12.09
CA THR A 128 -6.08 0.02 -13.55
C THR A 128 -5.25 -1.14 -14.06
N ARG A 129 -4.26 -1.63 -13.29
CA ARG A 129 -3.29 -2.62 -13.78
C ARG A 129 -3.22 -3.88 -12.94
N LEU A 130 -3.19 -3.75 -11.61
CA LEU A 130 -3.04 -4.91 -10.73
C LEU A 130 -4.32 -5.74 -10.69
N LEU A 131 -5.45 -5.13 -10.35
CA LEU A 131 -6.73 -5.84 -10.19
C LEU A 131 -7.36 -6.28 -11.52
N THR A 132 -6.89 -5.71 -12.64
CA THR A 132 -7.26 -6.13 -14.00
C THR A 132 -6.35 -7.23 -14.54
N GLY A 133 -5.24 -7.53 -13.85
CA GLY A 133 -4.24 -8.51 -14.29
C GLY A 133 -3.33 -8.03 -15.43
N LEU A 134 -3.38 -6.74 -15.81
CA LEU A 134 -2.48 -6.18 -16.83
C LEU A 134 -1.03 -6.07 -16.34
N SER A 135 -0.81 -6.08 -15.03
CA SER A 135 0.52 -6.08 -14.43
C SER A 135 0.50 -6.86 -13.12
N ASN A 136 1.66 -7.36 -12.71
CA ASN A 136 1.82 -8.04 -11.42
C ASN A 136 2.54 -7.12 -10.43
N SER A 137 2.57 -7.53 -9.16
CA SER A 137 3.17 -6.74 -8.08
C SER A 137 4.63 -6.38 -8.32
N ASP A 138 5.42 -7.31 -8.87
CA ASP A 138 6.85 -7.13 -9.10
C ASP A 138 7.13 -6.10 -10.20
N SER A 139 6.39 -6.20 -11.32
CA SER A 139 6.55 -5.28 -12.43
C SER A 139 6.08 -3.87 -12.09
N LEU A 140 5.01 -3.73 -11.30
CA LEU A 140 4.56 -2.42 -10.82
C LEU A 140 5.53 -1.81 -9.82
N ALA A 141 6.02 -2.59 -8.85
CA ALA A 141 6.98 -2.10 -7.87
C ALA A 141 8.27 -1.62 -8.56
N THR A 142 8.80 -2.40 -9.51
CA THR A 142 9.99 -2.03 -10.28
C THR A 142 9.79 -0.71 -11.01
N GLN A 143 8.72 -0.57 -11.80
CA GLN A 143 8.46 0.64 -12.58
C GLN A 143 8.26 1.89 -11.71
N VAL A 144 7.56 1.76 -10.58
CA VAL A 144 7.34 2.90 -9.68
C VAL A 144 8.64 3.33 -9.01
N VAL A 145 9.44 2.37 -8.53
CA VAL A 145 10.72 2.70 -7.87
C VAL A 145 11.73 3.26 -8.87
N ASP A 146 11.84 2.68 -10.07
CA ASP A 146 12.65 3.23 -11.14
C ASP A 146 12.27 4.68 -11.44
N LEU A 147 10.97 4.95 -11.64
CA LEU A 147 10.50 6.31 -11.93
C LEU A 147 10.82 7.30 -10.80
N LEU A 148 10.62 6.91 -9.55
CA LEU A 148 10.79 7.80 -8.40
C LEU A 148 12.25 8.04 -8.04
N LEU A 149 13.12 7.04 -8.21
CA LEU A 149 14.53 7.13 -7.80
C LEU A 149 15.48 7.47 -8.95
N ASN A 150 15.17 7.07 -10.18
CA ASN A 150 16.00 7.33 -11.36
C ASN A 150 15.39 8.39 -12.30
N GLY A 151 14.11 8.72 -12.16
CA GLY A 151 13.45 9.72 -13.01
C GLY A 151 13.19 9.22 -14.45
N MET A 152 12.96 10.15 -15.38
CA MET A 152 12.62 9.85 -16.79
C MET A 152 13.69 10.27 -17.80
N ILE A 153 14.64 11.09 -17.39
CA ILE A 153 15.67 11.63 -18.30
C ILE A 153 16.83 10.63 -18.35
N VAL A 154 17.35 10.40 -19.55
CA VAL A 154 18.59 9.64 -19.73
C VAL A 154 19.76 10.55 -19.36
N GLU A 155 20.51 10.18 -18.33
CA GLU A 155 21.80 10.81 -17.99
C GLU A 155 22.95 10.27 -18.85
#